data_AF-A0AA36K007-F1
#
_entry.id   AF-A0AA36K007-F1
#
_cell.length_a   1.000
_cell.length_b   1.000
_cell.length_c   1.000
_cell.angle_alpha   90.00
_cell.angle_beta   90.00
_cell.angle_gamma   90.00
#
_symmetry.space_group_name_H-M   'P 1'
#
loop_
_entity.id
_entity.type
_entity.pdbx_description
1 polymer ?
#
loop_
_entity_poly.entity_id
_entity_poly.type
_entity_poly.pdbx_seq_one_letter_code
_entity_poly.pdbx_strand_id
1 'polypeptide(L)'
;MLYKDIVTSMYTKLLGRVLKKQLTAAHILQNQIGYDDSDGEVILLSETTVGQILKGNRNMSYNATLAFQSTLNYRTPKILFLQDDSFKIQLLTRLVTLILTDSNFNNTLLRQTLNQKIGRFSEKNIQNFIQSHKKIFLTSLSNFFPDFLEEETSFEVAEKLADWLSEFACLISQL
;
A
#
# COMPACT_ATOMS: atom_id res chain seq x y z
N MET A 1 -14.87 10.32 -7.25
CA MET A 1 -13.38 10.26 -7.22
C MET A 1 -12.96 9.12 -8.15
N LEU A 2 -12.45 9.42 -9.35
CA LEU A 2 -12.41 8.47 -10.47
C LEU A 2 -11.48 7.25 -10.31
N TYR A 3 -10.56 7.27 -9.33
CA TYR A 3 -9.49 6.26 -9.24
C TYR A 3 -9.42 5.52 -7.90
N LYS A 4 -10.27 5.88 -6.92
CA LYS A 4 -10.20 5.33 -5.56
C LYS A 4 -10.33 3.82 -5.56
N ASP A 5 -11.37 3.28 -6.18
CA ASP A 5 -11.66 1.84 -6.14
C ASP A 5 -10.53 1.00 -6.77
N ILE A 6 -9.96 1.45 -7.89
CA ILE A 6 -8.86 0.75 -8.56
C ILE A 6 -7.54 0.84 -7.76
N VAL A 7 -7.27 1.99 -7.14
CA VAL A 7 -6.10 2.15 -6.24
C VAL A 7 -6.27 1.29 -5.00
N THR A 8 -7.45 1.29 -4.37
CA THR A 8 -7.79 0.45 -3.22
C THR A 8 -7.63 -1.03 -3.53
N SER A 9 -8.17 -1.50 -4.65
CA SER A 9 -8.03 -2.91 -5.05
C SER A 9 -6.58 -3.30 -5.28
N MET A 10 -5.79 -2.43 -5.94
CA MET A 10 -4.37 -2.68 -6.17
C MET A 10 -3.58 -2.72 -4.86
N TYR A 11 -3.78 -1.71 -4.00
CA TYR A 11 -3.06 -1.55 -2.74
C TYR A 11 -3.32 -2.70 -1.78
N THR A 12 -4.59 -3.03 -1.53
CA THR A 12 -4.97 -4.09 -0.57
C THR A 12 -4.48 -5.47 -1.01
N LYS A 13 -4.45 -5.75 -2.32
CA LYS A 13 -3.84 -6.98 -2.87
C LYS A 13 -2.32 -7.03 -2.71
N LEU A 14 -1.63 -5.89 -2.80
CA LEU A 14 -0.19 -5.83 -2.52
C LEU A 14 0.07 -6.04 -1.03
N LEU A 15 -0.62 -5.28 -0.17
CA LEU A 15 -0.50 -5.35 1.28
C LEU A 15 -0.76 -6.77 1.80
N GLY A 16 -1.91 -7.35 1.46
CA GLY A 16 -2.27 -8.70 1.92
C GLY A 16 -1.25 -9.76 1.50
N ARG A 17 -0.69 -9.66 0.29
CA ARG A 17 0.36 -10.57 -0.20
C ARG A 17 1.65 -10.45 0.60
N VAL A 18 2.08 -9.23 0.93
CA VAL A 18 3.31 -8.99 1.71
C VAL A 18 3.12 -9.48 3.14
N LEU A 19 2.00 -9.15 3.77
CA LEU A 19 1.66 -9.65 5.12
C LEU A 19 1.61 -11.18 5.16
N LYS A 20 1.02 -11.82 4.15
CA LYS A 20 1.00 -13.29 4.06
C LYS A 20 2.40 -13.87 4.03
N LYS A 21 3.33 -13.26 3.29
CA LYS A 21 4.73 -13.70 3.24
C LYS A 21 5.40 -13.55 4.60
N GLN A 22 5.19 -12.43 5.28
CA GLN A 22 5.75 -12.16 6.62
C GLN A 22 5.24 -13.16 7.66
N LEU A 23 3.92 -13.38 7.71
CA LEU A 23 3.32 -14.39 8.59
C LEU A 23 3.89 -15.79 8.32
N THR A 24 4.02 -16.16 7.04
CA THR A 24 4.59 -17.46 6.66
C THR A 24 6.05 -17.58 7.12
N ALA A 25 6.86 -16.54 6.92
CA ALA A 25 8.26 -16.52 7.35
C ALA A 25 8.41 -16.56 8.87
N ALA A 26 7.46 -15.98 9.60
CA ALA A 26 7.40 -16.01 11.07
C ALA A 26 6.72 -17.29 11.62
N HIS A 27 6.27 -18.22 10.77
CA HIS A 27 5.49 -19.40 11.15
C HIS A 27 4.20 -19.09 11.95
N ILE A 28 3.56 -17.95 11.66
CA ILE A 28 2.31 -17.51 12.30
C ILE A 28 1.11 -17.98 11.46
N LEU A 29 0.20 -18.71 12.09
CA LEU A 29 -1.05 -19.19 11.51
C LEU A 29 -2.14 -18.11 11.56
N GLN A 30 -3.14 -18.22 10.68
CA GLN A 30 -4.19 -17.21 10.57
C GLN A 30 -5.07 -17.10 11.82
N ASN A 31 -5.27 -18.20 12.55
CA ASN A 31 -5.98 -18.23 13.83
C ASN A 31 -5.17 -17.70 15.02
N GLN A 32 -3.91 -17.31 14.81
CA GLN A 32 -3.06 -16.72 15.85
C GLN A 32 -3.01 -15.20 15.77
N ILE A 33 -3.72 -14.60 14.81
CA ILE A 33 -3.75 -13.14 14.65
C ILE A 33 -4.79 -12.55 15.60
N GLY A 34 -4.34 -11.79 16.58
CA GLY A 34 -5.18 -11.15 17.58
C GLY A 34 -4.53 -9.94 18.23
N TYR A 35 -5.29 -9.28 19.10
CA TYR A 35 -4.86 -8.14 19.90
C TYR A 35 -5.41 -8.26 21.32
N ASP A 36 -4.74 -7.61 22.27
CA ASP A 36 -5.24 -7.48 23.63
C ASP A 36 -6.25 -6.33 23.68
N ASP A 37 -7.42 -6.57 24.26
CA ASP A 37 -8.39 -5.52 24.52
C ASP A 37 -8.04 -4.69 25.76
N SER A 38 -8.92 -3.76 26.13
CA SER A 38 -8.72 -2.89 27.30
C SER A 38 -8.66 -3.64 28.62
N ASP A 39 -9.25 -4.84 28.68
CA ASP A 39 -9.30 -5.68 29.88
C ASP A 39 -8.16 -6.73 29.88
N GLY A 40 -7.31 -6.72 28.84
CA GLY A 40 -6.20 -7.64 28.67
C GLY A 40 -6.62 -9.01 28.14
N GLU A 41 -7.85 -9.15 27.64
CA GLU A 41 -8.30 -10.36 26.96
C GLU A 41 -7.78 -10.40 25.53
N VAL A 42 -7.30 -11.57 25.10
CA VAL A 42 -6.82 -11.78 23.73
C VAL A 42 -8.02 -11.99 22.81
N ILE A 43 -8.29 -11.01 21.96
CA ILE A 43 -9.30 -11.10 20.90
C ILE A 43 -8.64 -11.59 19.61
N LEU A 44 -8.97 -12.83 19.23
CA LEU A 44 -8.53 -13.43 17.97
C LEU A 44 -9.47 -13.06 16.81
N LEU A 45 -8.88 -12.73 15.67
CA LEU A 45 -9.64 -12.59 14.43
C LEU A 45 -10.04 -13.97 13.89
N SER A 46 -11.22 -14.06 13.26
CA SER A 46 -11.58 -15.29 12.54
C SER A 46 -10.62 -15.57 11.39
N GLU A 47 -10.27 -16.83 11.15
CA GLU A 47 -9.43 -17.25 10.02
C GLU A 47 -10.00 -16.77 8.68
N THR A 48 -11.33 -16.75 8.55
CA THR A 48 -11.98 -16.27 7.33
C THR A 48 -11.72 -14.78 7.12
N THR A 49 -11.84 -13.96 8.17
CA THR A 49 -11.53 -12.52 8.11
C THR A 49 -10.08 -12.29 7.70
N VAL A 50 -9.15 -12.95 8.40
CA VAL A 50 -7.70 -12.88 8.10
C VAL A 50 -7.43 -13.30 6.67
N GLY A 51 -7.97 -14.44 6.24
CA GLY A 51 -7.79 -14.97 4.90
C GLY A 51 -8.28 -14.02 3.80
N GLN A 52 -9.39 -13.31 4.01
CA GLN A 52 -9.89 -12.32 3.04
C GLN A 52 -9.05 -11.03 3.02
N ILE A 53 -8.53 -10.59 4.16
CA ILE A 53 -7.58 -9.46 4.23
C ILE A 53 -6.28 -9.82 3.50
N LEU A 54 -5.72 -11.00 3.76
CA LEU A 54 -4.48 -11.46 3.11
C LEU A 54 -4.63 -11.67 1.59
N LYS A 55 -5.85 -11.97 1.12
CA LYS A 55 -6.16 -12.01 -0.32
C LYS A 55 -6.35 -10.61 -0.94
N GLY A 56 -6.47 -9.56 -0.13
CA GLY A 56 -6.81 -8.21 -0.57
C GLY A 56 -8.28 -8.07 -1.01
N ASN A 57 -9.17 -8.93 -0.51
CA ASN A 57 -10.59 -8.93 -0.84
C ASN A 57 -11.45 -8.22 0.21
N ARG A 58 -10.85 -7.83 1.34
CA ARG A 58 -11.55 -7.22 2.46
C ARG A 58 -10.71 -6.09 3.04
N ASN A 59 -11.39 -5.04 3.50
CA ASN A 59 -10.77 -3.99 4.29
C ASN A 59 -10.14 -4.58 5.56
N MET A 60 -8.91 -4.18 5.87
CA MET A 60 -8.35 -4.26 7.21
C MET A 60 -8.97 -3.14 8.05
N SER A 61 -9.94 -3.48 8.89
CA SER A 61 -10.58 -2.55 9.83
C SER A 61 -9.65 -2.20 10.98
N TYR A 62 -10.00 -1.19 11.79
CA TYR A 62 -9.24 -0.79 12.98
C TYR A 62 -8.81 -1.97 13.88
N ASN A 63 -9.75 -2.81 14.32
CA ASN A 63 -9.40 -3.98 15.15
C ASN A 63 -8.45 -4.96 14.44
N ALA A 64 -8.57 -5.09 13.11
CA ALA A 64 -7.63 -5.92 12.35
C ALA A 64 -6.25 -5.26 12.27
N THR A 65 -6.19 -3.93 12.08
CA THR A 65 -4.96 -3.13 12.14
C THR A 65 -4.25 -3.34 13.48
N LEU A 66 -4.97 -3.34 14.61
CA LEU A 66 -4.42 -3.66 15.92
C LEU A 66 -3.89 -5.10 15.99
N ALA A 67 -4.70 -6.07 15.55
CA ALA A 67 -4.34 -7.48 15.58
C ALA A 67 -3.06 -7.79 14.79
N PHE A 68 -2.97 -7.26 13.56
CA PHE A 68 -1.80 -7.44 12.71
C PHE A 68 -0.57 -6.72 13.26
N GLN A 69 -0.72 -5.52 13.84
CA GLN A 69 0.41 -4.82 14.49
C GLN A 69 0.94 -5.59 15.69
N SER A 70 0.06 -6.03 16.59
CA SER A 70 0.45 -6.79 17.78
C SER A 70 1.15 -8.08 17.38
N THR A 71 0.54 -8.85 16.48
CA THR A 71 1.04 -10.16 16.03
C THR A 71 2.40 -10.07 15.33
N LEU A 72 2.62 -9.04 14.50
CA LEU A 72 3.88 -8.83 13.79
C LEU A 72 4.87 -7.93 14.55
N ASN A 73 4.52 -7.52 15.78
CA ASN A 73 5.30 -6.62 16.62
C ASN A 73 5.70 -5.30 15.92
N TYR A 74 4.74 -4.71 15.20
CA TYR A 74 4.93 -3.40 14.57
C TYR A 74 4.58 -2.29 15.54
N ARG A 75 5.53 -1.38 15.74
CA ARG A 75 5.41 -0.28 16.71
C ARG A 75 4.44 0.82 16.28
N THR A 76 4.19 0.96 14.98
CA THR A 76 3.31 2.00 14.44
C THR A 76 2.49 1.50 13.25
N PRO A 77 1.30 2.09 13.01
CA PRO A 77 0.46 1.73 11.87
C PRO A 77 1.16 1.97 10.53
N LYS A 78 2.01 2.99 10.43
CA LYS A 78 2.80 3.26 9.22
C LYS A 78 3.68 2.07 8.83
N ILE A 79 4.31 1.37 9.79
CA ILE A 79 5.11 0.18 9.49
C ILE A 79 4.21 -0.91 8.91
N LEU A 80 3.01 -1.09 9.44
CA LEU A 80 2.06 -2.06 8.89
C LEU A 80 1.63 -1.70 7.45
N PHE A 81 1.32 -0.44 7.19
CA PHE A 81 0.67 -0.04 5.93
C PHE A 81 1.63 0.34 4.80
N LEU A 82 2.79 0.91 5.12
CA LEU A 82 3.82 1.28 4.14
C LEU A 82 5.06 0.39 4.17
N GLN A 83 5.24 -0.43 5.21
CA GLN A 83 6.27 -1.47 5.26
C GLN A 83 7.68 -0.89 4.97
N ASP A 84 8.59 -1.71 4.45
CA ASP A 84 9.94 -1.31 4.09
C ASP A 84 10.04 -0.66 2.69
N ASP A 85 11.23 -0.23 2.31
CA ASP A 85 11.46 0.39 1.00
C ASP A 85 11.23 -0.58 -0.16
N SER A 86 11.41 -1.89 0.06
CA SER A 86 11.12 -2.92 -0.95
C SER A 86 9.63 -2.98 -1.27
N PHE A 87 8.77 -2.88 -0.25
CA PHE A 87 7.33 -2.73 -0.43
C PHE A 87 6.99 -1.43 -1.17
N LYS A 88 7.55 -0.30 -0.75
CA LYS A 88 7.25 1.00 -1.37
C LYS A 88 7.65 1.03 -2.85
N ILE A 89 8.79 0.43 -3.22
CA ILE A 89 9.19 0.27 -4.62
C ILE A 89 8.18 -0.59 -5.40
N GLN A 90 7.70 -1.69 -4.82
CA GLN A 90 6.65 -2.51 -5.45
C GLN A 90 5.33 -1.74 -5.59
N LEU A 91 4.97 -0.94 -4.59
CA LEU A 91 3.79 -0.08 -4.60
C LEU A 91 3.87 0.94 -5.74
N LEU A 92 4.97 1.68 -5.82
CA LEU A 92 5.23 2.65 -6.89
C LEU A 92 5.18 1.98 -8.27
N THR A 93 5.79 0.81 -8.41
CA THR A 93 5.79 0.04 -9.68
C THR A 93 4.37 -0.30 -10.11
N ARG A 94 3.54 -0.76 -9.16
CA ARG A 94 2.13 -1.09 -9.44
C ARG A 94 1.29 0.15 -9.73
N LEU A 95 1.49 1.26 -9.01
CA LEU A 95 0.81 2.52 -9.27
C LEU A 95 1.11 3.04 -10.68
N VAL A 96 2.39 3.13 -11.05
CA VAL A 96 2.79 3.56 -12.39
C VAL A 96 2.23 2.63 -13.46
N THR A 97 2.29 1.32 -13.24
CA THR A 97 1.70 0.34 -14.16
C THR A 97 0.19 0.56 -14.30
N LEU A 98 -0.53 0.74 -13.19
CA LEU A 98 -1.97 1.00 -13.17
C LEU A 98 -2.30 2.27 -13.95
N ILE A 99 -1.60 3.38 -13.69
CA ILE A 99 -1.81 4.66 -14.37
C ILE A 99 -1.60 4.53 -15.89
N LEU A 100 -0.58 3.78 -16.31
CA LEU A 100 -0.24 3.63 -17.73
C LEU A 100 -1.18 2.69 -18.49
N THR A 101 -1.87 1.78 -17.80
CA THR A 101 -2.63 0.69 -18.45
C THR A 101 -4.15 0.78 -18.24
N ASP A 102 -4.60 1.34 -17.13
CA ASP A 102 -6.03 1.40 -16.80
C ASP A 102 -6.71 2.56 -17.56
N SER A 103 -7.89 2.27 -18.13
CA SER A 103 -8.65 3.20 -18.96
C SER A 103 -9.11 4.44 -18.22
N ASN A 104 -9.27 4.37 -16.89
CA ASN A 104 -9.65 5.53 -16.09
C ASN A 104 -8.60 6.65 -16.23
N PHE A 105 -7.33 6.31 -16.46
CA PHE A 105 -6.25 7.30 -16.59
C PHE A 105 -6.00 7.79 -18.03
N ASN A 106 -6.72 7.30 -19.05
CA ASN A 106 -6.46 7.59 -20.47
C ASN A 106 -6.28 9.09 -20.77
N ASN A 107 -7.10 9.94 -20.17
CA ASN A 107 -7.13 11.39 -20.44
C ASN A 107 -6.48 12.23 -19.33
N THR A 108 -5.69 11.60 -18.45
CA THR A 108 -5.05 12.31 -17.34
C THR A 108 -3.70 12.87 -17.75
N LEU A 109 -3.40 14.09 -17.28
CA LEU A 109 -2.07 14.68 -17.43
C LEU A 109 -0.99 13.78 -16.79
N LEU A 110 -1.30 13.17 -15.64
CA LEU A 110 -0.41 12.24 -14.95
C LEU A 110 0.05 11.09 -15.86
N ARG A 111 -0.86 10.46 -16.60
CA ARG A 111 -0.51 9.40 -17.55
C ARG A 111 0.33 9.92 -18.70
N GLN A 112 -0.02 11.08 -19.25
CA GLN A 112 0.72 11.70 -20.35
C GLN A 112 2.16 12.01 -19.94
N THR A 113 2.35 12.62 -18.77
CA THR A 113 3.67 12.93 -18.22
C THR A 113 4.48 11.65 -17.98
N LEU A 114 3.89 10.61 -17.38
CA LEU A 114 4.58 9.33 -17.19
C LEU A 114 5.00 8.67 -18.51
N ASN A 115 4.14 8.68 -19.53
CA ASN A 115 4.49 8.17 -20.85
C ASN A 115 5.68 8.94 -21.47
N GLN A 116 5.74 10.26 -21.30
CA GLN A 116 6.87 11.06 -21.76
C GLN A 116 8.16 10.74 -20.99
N LYS A 117 8.09 10.59 -19.66
CA LYS A 117 9.27 10.31 -18.81
C LYS A 117 9.80 8.89 -18.95
N ILE A 118 8.93 7.91 -19.17
CA ILE A 118 9.30 6.49 -19.28
C ILE A 118 9.57 6.11 -20.75
N GLY A 119 9.03 6.86 -21.70
CA GLY A 119 9.14 6.64 -23.14
C GLY A 119 8.28 5.47 -23.59
N ARG A 120 8.81 4.24 -23.47
CA ARG A 120 8.10 3.01 -23.89
C ARG A 120 7.60 2.24 -22.68
N PHE A 121 6.33 1.87 -22.67
CA PHE A 121 5.77 0.97 -21.67
C PHE A 121 6.50 -0.38 -21.68
N SER A 122 7.20 -0.68 -20.60
CA SER A 122 7.69 -2.01 -20.25
C SER A 122 7.97 -2.04 -18.75
N GLU A 123 7.84 -3.22 -18.14
CA GLU A 123 8.14 -3.39 -16.71
C GLU A 123 9.57 -2.94 -16.37
N LYS A 124 10.54 -3.27 -17.23
CA LYS A 124 11.94 -2.84 -17.10
C LYS A 124 12.08 -1.32 -17.09
N ASN A 125 11.39 -0.61 -17.98
CA ASN A 125 11.48 0.85 -18.05
C ASN A 125 10.82 1.53 -16.84
N ILE A 126 9.70 0.98 -16.36
CA ILE A 126 9.02 1.44 -15.15
C ILE A 126 9.95 1.26 -13.94
N GLN A 127 10.53 0.07 -13.78
CA GLN A 127 11.48 -0.20 -12.69
C GLN A 127 12.69 0.71 -12.77
N ASN A 128 13.30 0.88 -13.94
CA ASN A 128 14.42 1.80 -14.12
C ASN A 128 14.06 3.23 -13.73
N PHE A 129 12.92 3.74 -14.19
CA PHE A 129 12.44 5.08 -13.85
C PHE A 129 12.27 5.27 -12.33
N ILE A 130 11.67 4.28 -11.65
CA ILE A 130 11.49 4.32 -10.19
C ILE A 130 12.85 4.26 -9.47
N GLN A 131 13.77 3.39 -9.92
CA GLN A 131 15.09 3.24 -9.30
C GLN A 131 15.93 4.50 -9.45
N SER A 132 15.93 5.13 -10.63
CA SER A 132 16.66 6.38 -10.90
C SER A 132 16.24 7.53 -9.99
N HIS A 133 14.99 7.56 -9.54
CA HIS A 133 14.42 8.64 -8.72
C HIS A 133 13.96 8.17 -7.34
N LYS A 134 14.41 6.98 -6.90
CA LYS A 134 13.90 6.29 -5.71
C LYS A 134 13.92 7.17 -4.45
N LYS A 135 14.99 7.93 -4.25
CA LYS A 135 15.15 8.76 -3.06
C LYS A 135 14.02 9.79 -2.97
N ILE A 136 13.72 10.47 -4.06
CA ILE A 136 12.67 11.49 -4.13
C ILE A 136 11.30 10.86 -3.87
N PHE A 137 10.99 9.75 -4.55
CA PHE A 137 9.69 9.09 -4.41
C PHE A 137 9.47 8.50 -3.01
N LEU A 138 10.47 7.82 -2.46
CA LEU A 138 10.37 7.20 -1.13
C LEU A 138 10.29 8.24 -0.02
N THR A 139 11.05 9.35 -0.13
CA THR A 139 10.98 10.46 0.82
C THR A 139 9.61 11.13 0.78
N SER A 140 9.10 11.48 -0.42
CA SER A 140 7.77 12.06 -0.57
C SER A 140 6.69 11.17 0.02
N LEU A 141 6.63 9.90 -0.40
CA LEU A 141 5.64 8.95 0.09
C LEU A 141 5.74 8.77 1.62
N SER A 142 6.96 8.65 2.16
CA SER A 142 7.14 8.46 3.61
C SER A 142 6.82 9.72 4.43
N ASN A 143 6.92 10.91 3.84
CA ASN A 143 6.57 12.18 4.50
C ASN A 143 5.07 12.46 4.43
N PHE A 144 4.40 12.00 3.37
CA PHE A 144 2.95 12.15 3.21
C PHE A 144 2.16 11.33 4.23
N PHE A 145 2.73 10.22 4.70
CA PHE A 145 2.15 9.35 5.72
C PHE A 145 2.91 9.52 7.05
N PRO A 146 2.33 10.17 8.08
CA PRO A 146 2.95 10.29 9.39
C PRO A 146 3.09 8.92 10.08
N ASP A 147 3.95 8.81 11.09
CA ASP A 147 4.17 7.54 11.80
C ASP A 147 2.91 7.04 12.50
N PHE A 148 2.14 7.97 13.08
CA PHE A 148 0.80 7.75 13.58
C PHE A 148 -0.18 8.26 12.54
N LEU A 149 -0.76 7.32 11.79
CA LEU A 149 -1.74 7.63 10.75
C LEU A 149 -3.05 8.09 11.40
N GLU A 150 -3.70 9.06 10.76
CA GLU A 150 -5.12 9.36 11.03
C GLU A 150 -6.02 8.27 10.42
N GLU A 151 -5.51 7.58 9.40
CA GLU A 151 -6.20 6.48 8.73
C GLU A 151 -6.13 5.20 9.58
N GLU A 152 -7.31 4.68 9.91
CA GLU A 152 -7.46 3.52 10.78
C GLU A 152 -7.56 2.21 9.99
N THR A 153 -7.86 2.32 8.70
CA THR A 153 -8.15 1.18 7.83
C THR A 153 -7.34 1.17 6.54
N SER A 154 -7.17 -0.03 5.96
CA SER A 154 -6.46 -0.16 4.67
C SER A 154 -7.16 0.58 3.51
N PHE A 155 -8.47 0.81 3.61
CA PHE A 155 -9.21 1.55 2.60
C PHE A 155 -8.90 3.05 2.70
N GLU A 156 -8.91 3.63 3.89
CA GLU A 156 -8.55 5.04 4.10
C GLU A 156 -7.10 5.31 3.70
N VAL A 157 -6.17 4.39 4.01
CA VAL A 157 -4.78 4.48 3.53
C VAL A 157 -4.73 4.48 2.00
N ALA A 158 -5.54 3.66 1.33
CA ALA A 158 -5.61 3.66 -0.13
C ALA A 158 -6.23 4.93 -0.70
N GLU A 159 -7.21 5.53 -0.01
CA GLU A 159 -7.76 6.83 -0.38
C GLU A 159 -6.68 7.92 -0.31
N LYS A 160 -5.94 7.97 0.80
CA LYS A 160 -4.82 8.89 0.98
C LYS A 160 -3.71 8.64 -0.05
N LEU A 161 -3.48 7.38 -0.42
CA LEU A 161 -2.55 7.07 -1.50
C LEU A 161 -3.03 7.62 -2.85
N ALA A 162 -4.33 7.63 -3.11
CA ALA A 162 -4.90 8.25 -4.29
C ALA A 162 -4.73 9.78 -4.26
N ASP A 163 -4.82 10.41 -3.09
CA ASP A 163 -4.55 11.85 -2.92
C ASP A 163 -3.07 12.17 -3.15
N TRP A 164 -2.16 11.32 -2.65
CA TRP A 164 -0.72 11.42 -2.89
C TRP A 164 -0.35 11.39 -4.37
N LEU A 165 -1.20 10.82 -5.25
CA LEU A 165 -0.95 10.86 -6.70
C LEU A 165 -0.85 12.28 -7.27
N SER A 166 -1.45 13.27 -6.59
CA SER A 166 -1.29 14.68 -6.95
C SER A 166 0.12 15.18 -6.66
N GLU A 167 0.68 14.83 -5.49
CA GLU A 167 2.08 15.12 -5.16
C GLU A 167 3.03 14.38 -6.11
N PHE A 168 2.74 13.10 -6.38
CA PHE A 168 3.49 12.33 -7.36
C PHE A 168 3.49 12.98 -8.74
N ALA A 169 2.34 13.50 -9.21
CA ALA A 169 2.24 14.24 -10.47
C ALA A 169 3.13 15.49 -10.50
N CYS A 170 3.20 16.23 -9.39
CA CYS A 170 4.10 17.37 -9.26
C CYS A 170 5.57 16.94 -9.34
N LEU A 171 5.96 15.89 -8.62
CA LEU A 171 7.33 15.38 -8.61
C LEU A 171 7.78 14.94 -10.01
N ILE A 172 6.99 14.12 -10.70
CA ILE A 172 7.38 13.63 -12.03
C ILE A 172 7.46 14.75 -13.09
N SER A 173 6.75 15.86 -12.88
CA SER A 173 6.78 17.01 -13.79
C SER A 173 8.07 17.83 -13.64
N GLN A 174 8.74 17.72 -12.48
CA GLN A 174 9.99 18.41 -12.16
C GLN A 174 11.25 17.58 -12.50
N LEU A 175 11.11 16.26 -12.63
CA LEU A 175 12.16 15.37 -13.13
C LEU A 175 12.44 15.63 -14.61
#